data_AF-A0A317LL25-F1
#
_entry.id   AF-A0A317LL25-F1
#
_cell.length_a   1.000
_cell.length_b   1.000
_cell.length_c   1.000
_cell.angle_alpha   90.00
_cell.angle_beta   90.00
_cell.angle_gamma   90.00
#
_symmetry.space_group_name_H-M   'P 1'
#
loop_
_entity.id
_entity.type
_entity.pdbx_description
1 polymer ?
#
loop_
_entity_poly.entity_id
_entity_poly.type
_entity_poly.pdbx_seq_one_letter_code
_entity_poly.pdbx_strand_id
1 'polypeptide(L)'
;MSETTPSTTHVRLIGGPDDWREQLLDHVTREELAGPREDLGGYLISSHVPPGHPDPGARAVYEPDSEPARADVWFFRGWMPTGPADLELRSADHHQAATVVLDHDGLVVEWASGDGGLHRVERVLAHWEASGEDDLGFDVWHVHSAGRDWELRCHGPDMWEAGRLPDL
;
A
#
# COMPACT_ATOMS: atom_id res chain seq x y z
N MET A 1 38.24 5.72 19.94
CA MET A 1 37.43 5.38 18.76
C MET A 1 36.00 5.44 19.23
N SER A 2 35.26 6.47 18.84
CA SER A 2 33.84 6.56 19.20
C SER A 2 33.09 5.56 18.34
N GLU A 3 32.45 4.58 18.97
CA GLU A 3 31.44 3.75 18.30
C GLU A 3 30.31 4.68 17.89
N THR A 4 30.24 4.99 16.60
CA THR A 4 29.05 5.60 16.02
C THR A 4 27.97 4.53 16.06
N THR A 5 27.14 4.52 17.11
CA THR A 5 25.94 3.70 17.13
C THR A 5 25.16 4.00 15.85
N PRO A 6 24.86 2.99 15.01
CA PRO A 6 24.04 3.23 13.83
C PRO A 6 22.72 3.84 14.30
N SER A 7 22.36 5.00 13.74
CA SER A 7 21.05 5.58 14.00
C SER A 7 20.02 4.68 13.36
N THR A 8 19.32 3.87 14.17
CA THR A 8 18.22 3.04 13.71
C THR A 8 17.14 3.93 13.13
N THR A 9 16.92 3.79 11.82
CA THR A 9 15.77 4.39 11.13
C THR A 9 14.66 3.35 11.15
N HIS A 10 13.42 3.78 11.33
CA HIS A 10 12.29 2.86 11.37
C HIS A 10 11.60 2.88 10.02
N VAL A 11 11.31 1.72 9.46
CA VAL A 11 10.46 1.60 8.27
C VAL A 11 9.05 1.32 8.72
N ARG A 12 8.09 2.14 8.29
CA ARG A 12 6.67 1.97 8.56
C ARG A 12 6.02 1.11 7.48
N LEU A 13 5.37 0.02 7.90
CA LEU A 13 4.61 -0.85 7.01
C LEU A 13 3.16 -0.38 6.91
N ILE A 14 2.65 -0.23 5.69
CA ILE A 14 1.30 0.24 5.42
C ILE A 14 0.50 -0.88 4.73
N GLY A 15 -0.67 -1.16 5.28
CA GLY A 15 -1.56 -2.22 4.80
C GLY A 15 -1.03 -3.63 5.04
N GLY A 16 -1.66 -4.60 4.36
CA GLY A 16 -1.36 -6.02 4.44
C GLY A 16 -1.95 -6.73 5.67
N PRO A 17 -1.41 -7.91 6.00
CA PRO A 17 -1.96 -8.78 7.03
C PRO A 17 -1.89 -8.19 8.44
N ASP A 18 -2.75 -8.69 9.33
CA ASP A 18 -2.89 -8.26 10.72
C ASP A 18 -1.59 -8.24 11.54
N ASP A 19 -0.67 -9.15 11.28
CA ASP A 19 0.61 -9.23 11.99
C ASP A 19 1.68 -8.23 11.51
N TRP A 20 1.51 -7.65 10.31
CA TRP A 20 2.48 -6.72 9.74
C TRP A 20 1.97 -5.30 9.53
N ARG A 21 0.65 -5.11 9.37
CA ARG A 21 0.09 -3.77 9.17
C ARG A 21 0.51 -2.82 10.29
N GLU A 22 0.91 -1.61 9.91
CA GLU A 22 1.31 -0.53 10.83
C GLU A 22 2.51 -0.85 11.73
N GLN A 23 3.18 -1.99 11.52
CA GLN A 23 4.41 -2.31 12.24
C GLN A 23 5.57 -1.43 11.78
N LEU A 24 6.54 -1.29 12.68
CA LEU A 24 7.80 -0.62 12.40
C LEU A 24 8.92 -1.66 12.31
N LEU A 25 9.66 -1.68 11.20
CA LEU A 25 10.89 -2.45 11.09
C LEU A 25 12.05 -1.61 11.62
N ASP A 26 12.82 -2.18 12.54
CA ASP A 26 13.93 -1.52 13.25
C ASP A 26 15.32 -1.98 12.79
N HIS A 27 15.37 -2.93 11.85
CA HIS A 27 16.61 -3.52 11.34
C HIS A 27 17.14 -2.87 10.05
N VAL A 28 16.37 -1.96 9.43
CA VAL A 28 16.77 -1.28 8.20
C VAL A 28 17.58 -0.03 8.55
N THR A 29 18.78 0.05 7.99
CA THR A 29 19.72 1.15 8.23
C THR A 29 19.41 2.37 7.38
N ARG A 30 19.93 3.54 7.77
CA ARG A 30 19.81 4.75 6.97
C ARG A 30 20.53 4.62 5.63
N GLU A 31 21.67 3.94 5.64
CA GLU A 31 22.48 3.67 4.45
C GLU A 31 21.73 2.81 3.45
N GLU A 32 21.02 1.77 3.90
CA GLU A 32 20.14 0.97 3.05
C GLU A 32 19.03 1.84 2.47
N LEU A 33 18.32 2.63 3.29
CA LEU A 33 17.24 3.51 2.83
C LEU A 33 17.67 4.61 1.85
N ALA A 34 18.97 4.92 1.79
CA ALA A 34 19.53 5.86 0.82
C ALA A 34 19.94 5.19 -0.50
N GLY A 35 19.79 3.87 -0.62
CA GLY A 35 20.05 3.10 -1.83
C GLY A 35 18.97 3.28 -2.91
N PRO A 36 19.17 2.64 -4.08
CA PRO A 36 18.19 2.63 -5.18
C PRO A 36 16.85 2.06 -4.73
N ARG A 37 15.77 2.53 -5.35
CA ARG A 37 14.42 2.24 -4.86
C ARG A 37 13.96 0.82 -5.15
N GLU A 38 14.41 0.32 -6.29
CA GLU A 38 14.28 -1.05 -6.78
C GLU A 38 14.99 -2.08 -5.89
N ASP A 39 15.97 -1.65 -5.07
CA ASP A 39 16.70 -2.53 -4.16
C ASP A 39 16.05 -2.60 -2.77
N LEU A 40 14.98 -1.81 -2.53
CA LEU A 40 14.28 -1.72 -1.26
C LEU A 40 13.00 -2.56 -1.24
N GLY A 41 12.50 -2.81 -0.03
CA GLY A 41 11.37 -3.70 0.20
C GLY A 41 11.79 -5.10 0.64
N GLY A 42 10.81 -6.00 0.75
CA GLY A 42 11.07 -7.36 1.16
C GLY A 42 9.83 -8.23 1.31
N TYR A 43 10.10 -9.50 1.60
CA TYR A 43 9.08 -10.53 1.81
C TYR A 43 9.00 -10.87 3.29
N LEU A 44 7.84 -10.63 3.90
CA LEU A 44 7.60 -10.92 5.31
C LEU A 44 6.77 -12.20 5.45
N ILE A 45 7.21 -13.08 6.36
CA ILE A 45 6.47 -14.30 6.70
C ILE A 45 5.27 -13.88 7.54
N SER A 46 4.06 -14.19 7.09
CA SER A 46 2.83 -13.91 7.85
C SER A 46 2.15 -15.20 8.26
N SER A 47 1.54 -15.16 9.43
CA SER A 47 0.63 -16.20 9.93
C SER A 47 -0.83 -15.97 9.50
N HIS A 48 -1.11 -14.87 8.81
CA HIS A 48 -2.43 -14.41 8.41
C HIS A 48 -2.64 -14.45 6.89
N VAL A 49 -2.05 -15.45 6.22
CA VAL A 49 -2.31 -15.71 4.81
C VAL A 49 -3.83 -15.93 4.61
N PRO A 50 -4.48 -15.27 3.62
CA PRO A 50 -5.91 -15.38 3.40
C PRO A 50 -6.37 -16.83 3.20
N PRO A 51 -7.54 -17.21 3.77
CA PRO A 51 -8.14 -18.50 3.48
C PRO A 51 -8.37 -18.68 1.97
N GLY A 52 -8.00 -19.84 1.43
CA GLY A 52 -8.13 -20.13 0.00
C GLY A 52 -6.93 -19.72 -0.86
N HIS A 53 -5.92 -19.07 -0.28
CA HIS A 53 -4.65 -18.85 -0.97
C HIS A 53 -3.99 -20.19 -1.34
N PRO A 54 -3.46 -20.35 -2.58
CA PRO A 54 -2.92 -21.64 -3.04
C PRO A 54 -1.66 -22.09 -2.29
N ASP A 55 -0.93 -21.14 -1.70
CA ASP A 55 0.23 -21.39 -0.85
C ASP A 55 -0.06 -20.92 0.60
N PRO A 56 -0.22 -21.82 1.57
CA PRO A 56 -0.42 -21.44 2.98
C PRO A 56 0.85 -20.84 3.61
N GLY A 57 2.01 -20.95 2.97
CA GLY A 57 3.28 -20.34 3.39
C GLY A 57 3.60 -19.05 2.63
N ALA A 58 2.60 -18.43 2.00
CA ALA A 58 2.76 -17.20 1.25
C ALA A 58 3.38 -16.08 2.09
N ARG A 59 4.12 -15.22 1.41
CA ARG A 59 4.85 -14.11 2.04
C ARG A 59 4.24 -12.79 1.60
N ALA A 60 4.08 -11.88 2.55
CA ALA A 60 3.61 -10.54 2.29
C ALA A 60 4.73 -9.73 1.64
N VAL A 61 4.45 -9.18 0.46
CA VAL A 61 5.38 -8.31 -0.27
C VAL A 61 5.18 -6.89 0.21
N TYR A 62 6.24 -6.28 0.73
CA TYR A 62 6.25 -4.87 1.11
C TYR A 62 7.32 -4.14 0.34
N GLU A 63 6.93 -3.09 -0.38
CA GLU A 63 7.84 -2.29 -1.18
C GLU A 63 7.48 -0.82 -1.03
N PRO A 64 8.46 0.07 -1.07
CA PRO A 64 8.17 1.48 -1.14
C PRO A 64 7.60 1.91 -2.51
N ASP A 65 7.03 3.11 -2.57
CA ASP A 65 6.79 3.81 -3.83
C ASP A 65 8.08 4.45 -4.39
N SER A 66 8.05 4.77 -5.68
CA SER A 66 9.10 5.46 -6.41
C SER A 66 9.34 6.89 -5.89
N GLU A 67 10.48 7.48 -6.24
CA GLU A 67 10.75 8.88 -5.92
C GLU A 67 9.67 9.80 -6.54
N PRO A 68 9.20 10.84 -5.82
CA PRO A 68 9.78 11.43 -4.62
C PRO A 68 9.20 10.92 -3.27
N ALA A 69 8.52 9.77 -3.26
CA ALA A 69 7.94 9.23 -2.03
C ALA A 69 8.98 8.85 -0.97
N ARG A 70 8.54 8.76 0.29
CA ARG A 70 9.42 8.57 1.46
C ARG A 70 10.08 7.19 1.50
N ALA A 71 11.41 7.19 1.63
CA ALA A 71 12.26 6.00 1.74
C ALA A 71 11.74 4.93 2.72
N ASP A 72 11.25 5.41 3.86
CA ASP A 72 10.93 4.67 5.07
C ASP A 72 9.46 4.28 5.21
N VAL A 73 8.65 4.41 4.16
CA VAL A 73 7.24 3.96 4.13
C VAL A 73 7.11 2.87 3.08
N TRP A 74 6.79 1.64 3.49
CA TRP A 74 6.63 0.50 2.61
C TRP A 74 5.19 0.02 2.59
N PHE A 75 4.66 -0.20 1.39
CA PHE A 75 3.29 -0.60 1.16
C PHE A 75 3.19 -2.08 0.87
N PHE A 76 2.16 -2.70 1.42
CA PHE A 76 1.80 -4.05 1.04
C PHE A 76 1.35 -4.10 -0.42
N ARG A 77 2.03 -4.92 -1.22
CA ARG A 77 1.78 -5.12 -2.67
C ARG A 77 1.06 -6.44 -3.00
N GLY A 78 0.78 -7.26 -1.99
CA GLY A 78 0.17 -8.58 -2.17
C GLY A 78 1.03 -9.74 -1.65
N TRP A 79 0.69 -10.95 -2.10
CA TRP A 79 1.23 -12.22 -1.64
C TRP A 79 2.07 -12.93 -2.73
N MET A 80 3.24 -13.41 -2.34
CA MET A 80 4.09 -14.28 -3.16
C MET A 80 3.80 -15.75 -2.81
N PRO A 81 3.68 -16.71 -3.78
CA PRO A 81 4.12 -16.64 -5.17
C PRO A 81 3.08 -16.23 -6.23
N THR A 82 1.83 -15.97 -5.84
CA THR A 82 0.76 -15.60 -6.78
C THR A 82 1.00 -14.26 -7.47
N GLY A 83 1.75 -13.36 -6.83
CA GLY A 83 2.10 -12.05 -7.40
C GLY A 83 0.85 -11.30 -7.88
N PRO A 84 0.84 -10.75 -9.10
CA PRO A 84 -0.27 -9.92 -9.62
C PRO A 84 -1.58 -10.68 -9.93
N ALA A 85 -1.77 -11.91 -9.43
CA ALA A 85 -3.04 -12.64 -9.50
C ALA A 85 -3.69 -12.81 -8.12
N ASP A 86 -3.26 -12.02 -7.14
CA ASP A 86 -3.74 -12.04 -5.76
C ASP A 86 -5.21 -11.61 -5.63
N LEU A 87 -5.91 -12.14 -4.62
CA LEU A 87 -7.23 -11.67 -4.18
C LEU A 87 -7.22 -10.18 -3.83
N GLU A 88 -6.06 -9.63 -3.52
CA GLU A 88 -5.90 -8.20 -3.27
C GLU A 88 -6.02 -7.37 -4.56
N LEU A 89 -5.96 -7.96 -5.75
CA LEU A 89 -6.16 -7.27 -7.05
C LEU A 89 -7.62 -7.27 -7.52
N ARG A 90 -8.57 -7.36 -6.58
CA ARG A 90 -9.97 -7.05 -6.87
C ARG A 90 -10.05 -5.66 -7.49
N SER A 91 -11.01 -5.46 -8.39
CA SER A 91 -11.32 -4.15 -8.92
C SER A 91 -12.80 -3.88 -8.77
N ALA A 92 -13.16 -2.62 -8.53
CA ALA A 92 -14.54 -2.20 -8.54
C ALA A 92 -15.07 -2.21 -9.97
N ASP A 93 -16.30 -2.69 -10.16
CA ASP A 93 -16.93 -2.69 -11.49
C ASP A 93 -17.21 -1.26 -11.99
N HIS A 94 -17.39 -0.30 -11.07
CA HIS A 94 -17.81 1.06 -11.36
C HIS A 94 -17.06 2.03 -10.44
N HIS A 95 -16.53 3.10 -11.04
CA HIS A 95 -15.85 4.19 -10.33
C HIS A 95 -16.59 5.51 -10.55
N GLN A 96 -16.50 6.38 -9.56
CA GLN A 96 -16.98 7.75 -9.62
C GLN A 96 -15.88 8.70 -9.21
N ALA A 97 -15.87 9.91 -9.75
CA ALA A 97 -14.93 10.94 -9.37
C ALA A 97 -14.93 11.14 -7.83
N ALA A 98 -13.74 11.34 -7.28
CA ALA A 98 -13.52 11.53 -5.87
C ALA A 98 -12.58 12.71 -5.61
N THR A 99 -12.72 13.33 -4.45
CA THR A 99 -11.74 14.27 -3.92
C THR A 99 -11.09 13.63 -2.71
N VAL A 100 -9.78 13.40 -2.78
CA VAL A 100 -9.01 12.69 -1.75
C VAL A 100 -8.22 13.68 -0.90
N VAL A 101 -8.14 13.39 0.39
CA VAL A 101 -7.26 14.06 1.34
C VAL A 101 -6.12 13.11 1.68
N LEU A 102 -4.89 13.57 1.43
CA LEU A 102 -3.67 12.87 1.82
C LEU A 102 -3.11 13.45 3.12
N ASP A 103 -2.48 12.61 3.93
CA ASP A 103 -1.69 13.08 5.08
C ASP A 103 -0.27 13.51 4.68
N HIS A 104 0.55 13.84 5.69
CA HIS A 104 1.94 14.25 5.50
C HIS A 104 2.86 13.18 4.91
N ASP A 105 2.48 11.90 4.97
CA ASP A 105 3.22 10.78 4.41
C ASP A 105 2.67 10.39 3.02
N GLY A 106 1.69 11.12 2.49
CA GLY A 106 1.04 10.81 1.22
C GLY A 106 -0.04 9.73 1.32
N LEU A 107 -0.45 9.34 2.54
CA LEU A 107 -1.47 8.32 2.74
C LEU A 107 -2.87 8.91 2.56
N VAL A 108 -3.74 8.19 1.85
CA VAL A 108 -5.17 8.50 1.79
C VAL A 108 -5.78 8.38 3.19
N VAL A 109 -6.30 9.49 3.73
CA VAL A 109 -6.97 9.51 5.04
C VAL A 109 -8.47 9.69 4.93
N GLU A 110 -8.94 10.43 3.93
CA GLU A 110 -10.37 10.68 3.70
C GLU A 110 -10.61 10.89 2.20
N TRP A 111 -11.83 10.62 1.75
CA TRP A 111 -12.28 11.05 0.42
C TRP A 111 -13.75 11.42 0.42
N ALA A 112 -14.11 12.33 -0.49
CA ALA A 112 -15.49 12.63 -0.84
C ALA A 112 -15.80 12.02 -2.22
N SER A 113 -16.87 11.23 -2.31
CA SER A 113 -17.36 10.70 -3.58
C SER A 113 -18.21 11.72 -4.34
N GLY A 114 -18.32 11.56 -5.66
CA GLY A 114 -19.09 12.45 -6.54
C GLY A 114 -20.58 12.55 -6.21
N ASP A 115 -21.14 11.60 -5.44
CA ASP A 115 -22.51 11.65 -4.91
C ASP A 115 -22.65 12.44 -3.58
N GLY A 116 -21.54 12.99 -3.06
CA GLY A 116 -21.48 13.76 -1.83
C GLY A 116 -21.24 12.93 -0.56
N GLY A 117 -21.00 11.62 -0.69
CA GLY A 117 -20.57 10.78 0.43
C GLY A 117 -19.19 11.17 0.96
N LEU A 118 -19.06 11.35 2.27
CA LEU A 118 -17.76 11.55 2.92
C LEU A 118 -17.33 10.25 3.60
N HIS A 119 -16.11 9.82 3.31
CA HIS A 119 -15.55 8.58 3.76
C HIS A 119 -14.21 8.82 4.44
N ARG A 120 -14.01 8.19 5.59
CA ARG A 120 -12.74 8.19 6.30
C ARG A 120 -12.08 6.83 6.13
N VAL A 121 -10.81 6.82 5.77
CA VAL A 121 -10.00 5.59 5.70
C VAL A 121 -9.78 5.11 7.13
N GLU A 122 -10.32 3.94 7.43
CA GLU A 122 -10.09 3.25 8.70
C GLU A 122 -8.82 2.41 8.62
N ARG A 123 -8.53 1.86 7.43
CA ARG A 123 -7.36 1.03 7.18
C ARG A 123 -7.01 1.03 5.70
N VAL A 124 -5.72 1.17 5.37
CA VAL A 124 -5.20 0.82 4.04
C VAL A 124 -5.04 -0.70 3.99
N LEU A 125 -5.50 -1.34 2.93
CA LEU A 125 -5.41 -2.78 2.70
C LEU A 125 -4.19 -3.11 1.85
N ALA A 126 -4.04 -2.41 0.72
CA ALA A 126 -2.94 -2.57 -0.21
C ALA A 126 -2.79 -1.30 -1.05
N HIS A 127 -1.62 -1.11 -1.63
CA HIS A 127 -1.36 -0.01 -2.56
C HIS A 127 -0.43 -0.47 -3.67
N TRP A 128 -0.69 -0.06 -4.92
CA TRP A 128 0.18 -0.26 -6.07
C TRP A 128 0.40 1.07 -6.77
N GLU A 129 1.65 1.41 -7.03
CA GLU A 129 2.03 2.54 -7.88
C GLU A 129 1.97 2.10 -9.35
N ALA A 130 1.56 3.01 -10.23
CA ALA A 130 1.67 2.79 -11.66
C ALA A 130 3.15 2.73 -12.09
N SER A 131 3.65 1.57 -12.49
CA SER A 131 5.03 1.44 -13.00
C SER A 131 5.11 1.84 -14.47
N GLY A 132 5.96 2.84 -14.79
CA GLY A 132 6.05 3.57 -16.05
C GLY A 132 6.63 2.86 -17.29
N GLU A 133 6.36 1.57 -17.53
CA GLU A 133 6.52 1.03 -18.90
C GLU A 133 5.30 1.34 -19.79
N ASP A 134 4.12 1.55 -19.18
CA ASP A 134 2.95 2.14 -19.83
C ASP A 134 2.51 3.35 -19.00
N ASP A 135 2.85 4.57 -19.45
CA ASP A 135 2.48 5.90 -18.88
C ASP A 135 0.94 6.15 -18.75
N LEU A 136 0.13 5.11 -18.86
CA LEU A 136 -1.33 5.11 -18.78
C LEU A 136 -1.88 4.37 -17.54
N GLY A 137 -1.01 3.84 -16.69
CA GLY A 137 -1.40 3.23 -15.42
C GLY A 137 -1.93 4.25 -14.40
N PHE A 138 -2.67 3.79 -13.41
CA PHE A 138 -3.13 4.58 -12.27
C PHE A 138 -2.62 3.96 -10.98
N ASP A 139 -2.33 4.81 -10.00
CA ASP A 139 -2.04 4.33 -8.65
C ASP A 139 -3.32 3.78 -8.05
N VAL A 140 -3.25 2.60 -7.45
CA VAL A 140 -4.39 1.93 -6.85
C VAL A 140 -4.21 1.87 -5.35
N TRP A 141 -5.24 2.28 -4.62
CA TRP A 141 -5.33 2.12 -3.17
C TRP A 141 -6.55 1.28 -2.86
N HIS A 142 -6.33 0.18 -2.15
CA HIS A 142 -7.41 -0.56 -1.52
C HIS A 142 -7.52 -0.11 -0.07
N VAL A 143 -8.70 0.35 0.31
CA VAL A 143 -8.95 0.91 1.65
C VAL A 143 -10.23 0.37 2.24
N HIS A 144 -10.28 0.29 3.56
CA HIS A 144 -11.46 -0.02 4.33
C HIS A 144 -12.05 1.27 4.92
N SER A 145 -13.37 1.44 4.79
CA SER A 145 -14.12 2.56 5.36
C SER A 145 -15.55 2.14 5.67
N ALA A 146 -16.02 2.43 6.89
CA ALA A 146 -17.39 2.18 7.33
C ALA A 146 -17.86 0.74 7.07
N GLY A 147 -17.01 -0.24 7.35
CA GLY A 147 -17.32 -1.66 7.19
C GLY A 147 -17.31 -2.16 5.74
N ARG A 148 -16.72 -1.41 4.80
CA ARG A 148 -16.65 -1.77 3.38
C ARG A 148 -15.28 -1.50 2.78
N ASP A 149 -14.92 -2.30 1.80
CA ASP A 149 -13.69 -2.13 1.02
C ASP A 149 -13.94 -1.29 -0.24
N TRP A 150 -12.97 -0.47 -0.57
CA TRP A 150 -13.01 0.48 -1.68
C TRP A 150 -11.69 0.45 -2.45
N GLU A 151 -11.80 0.66 -3.75
CA GLU A 151 -10.69 0.94 -4.66
C GLU A 151 -10.68 2.45 -4.90
N LEU A 152 -9.56 3.09 -4.64
CA LEU A 152 -9.29 4.46 -5.07
C LEU A 152 -8.22 4.42 -6.16
N ARG A 153 -8.46 5.14 -7.26
CA ARG A 153 -7.54 5.25 -8.38
C ARG A 153 -7.06 6.68 -8.52
N CYS A 154 -5.76 6.89 -8.59
CA CYS A 154 -5.17 8.19 -8.92
C CYS A 154 -4.60 8.13 -10.33
N HIS A 155 -5.18 8.93 -11.24
CA HIS A 155 -4.72 9.06 -12.63
C HIS A 155 -3.68 10.16 -12.80
N GLY A 156 -3.39 10.91 -11.73
CA GLY A 156 -2.54 12.07 -11.73
C GLY A 156 -2.94 13.06 -10.64
N PRO A 157 -2.22 14.18 -10.49
CA PRO A 157 -2.48 15.16 -9.45
C PRO A 157 -3.95 15.60 -9.46
N ASP A 158 -4.64 15.38 -8.34
CA ASP A 158 -6.06 15.71 -8.11
C ASP A 158 -7.09 14.96 -8.97
N MET A 159 -6.70 13.94 -9.73
CA MET A 159 -7.61 13.11 -10.54
C MET A 159 -7.84 11.76 -9.87
N TRP A 160 -8.78 11.76 -8.91
CA TRP A 160 -9.13 10.57 -8.16
C TRP A 160 -10.49 10.01 -8.55
N GLU A 161 -10.60 8.69 -8.51
CA GLU A 161 -11.86 7.99 -8.62
C GLU A 161 -11.98 6.96 -7.50
N ALA A 162 -13.21 6.73 -7.03
CA ALA A 162 -13.52 5.75 -6.00
C ALA A 162 -14.55 4.76 -6.53
N GLY A 163 -14.31 3.47 -6.29
CA GLY A 163 -15.22 2.39 -6.62
C GLY A 163 -15.33 1.43 -5.45
N ARG A 164 -16.51 0.83 -5.25
CA ARG A 164 -16.70 -0.16 -4.20
C ARG A 164 -16.14 -1.50 -4.66
N LEU A 165 -15.28 -2.13 -3.86
CA LEU A 165 -14.76 -3.46 -4.15
C LEU A 165 -15.85 -4.52 -3.90
N PRO A 166 -15.84 -5.63 -4.66
CA PRO A 166 -16.69 -6.78 -4.37
C PRO A 166 -16.30 -7.38 -3.01
N ASP A 167 -17.29 -7.87 -2.25
CA ASP A 167 -17.02 -8.55 -0.97
C ASP A 167 -16.21 -9.84 -1.21
N LEU A 168 -15.33 -10.21 -0.25
CA LEU A 168 -14.52 -11.43 -0.28
C LEU A 168 -15.34 -12.70 0.01
#